data_AF-A0A496W9T4-F1
#
_entry.id   AF-A0A496W9T4-F1
#
_cell.length_a   1.000
_cell.length_b   1.000
_cell.length_c   1.000
_cell.angle_alpha   90.00
_cell.angle_beta   90.00
_cell.angle_gamma   90.00
#
_symmetry.space_group_name_H-M   'P 1'
#
loop_
_entity.id
_entity.type
_entity.pdbx_description
1 polymer ?
#
loop_
_entity_poly.entity_id
_entity_poly.type
_entity_poly.pdbx_seq_one_letter_code
_entity_poly.pdbx_strand_id
1 'polypeptide(L)'
;MKNNLISKSLTAVRALLTRKLIIESDSIPYEFHQVPLKKLMNWLLVETSVFVKPTKPWGWPTHLQVEPTALCNLHCTFCPVTTGMERTTGCMNFETFKKAIDEIGDYLLSRFGTGESLF
;
A
#
# COMPACT_ATOMS: atom_id res chain seq x y z
N MET A 1 7.68 -9.97 -25.04
CA MET A 1 8.32 -9.84 -23.71
C MET A 1 9.30 -8.65 -23.58
N LYS A 2 10.07 -8.26 -24.61
CA LYS A 2 10.96 -7.07 -24.56
C LYS A 2 10.24 -5.71 -24.46
N ASN A 3 9.02 -5.60 -24.97
CA ASN A 3 8.27 -4.33 -25.00
C ASN A 3 7.82 -3.81 -23.62
N ASN A 4 7.83 -4.65 -22.57
CA ASN A 4 7.45 -4.23 -21.21
C ASN A 4 8.57 -3.52 -20.46
N LEU A 5 9.84 -3.81 -20.75
CA LEU A 5 10.94 -3.24 -19.99
C LEU A 5 11.21 -1.78 -20.42
N ILE A 6 11.13 -1.52 -21.72
CA ILE A 6 11.33 -0.19 -22.32
C ILE A 6 10.15 0.73 -21.95
N SER A 7 8.91 0.23 -21.96
CA SER A 7 7.76 1.02 -21.53
C SER A 7 7.81 1.35 -20.04
N LYS A 8 8.18 0.38 -19.18
CA LYS A 8 8.36 0.61 -17.74
C LYS A 8 9.48 1.60 -17.42
N SER A 9 10.62 1.52 -18.11
CA SER A 9 11.71 2.48 -17.90
C SER A 9 11.34 3.88 -18.40
N LEU A 10 10.62 4.00 -19.52
CA LEU A 10 10.09 5.29 -19.98
C LEU A 10 9.07 5.88 -18.99
N THR A 11 8.21 5.05 -18.41
CA THR A 11 7.26 5.45 -17.35
C THR A 11 7.99 5.89 -16.09
N ALA A 12 9.05 5.19 -15.68
CA ALA A 12 9.85 5.57 -14.51
C ALA A 12 10.57 6.91 -14.73
N VAL A 13 11.18 7.11 -15.91
CA VAL A 13 11.83 8.38 -16.27
C VAL A 13 10.81 9.52 -16.36
N ARG A 14 9.65 9.28 -16.97
CA ARG A 14 8.55 10.26 -17.01
C ARG A 14 8.02 10.57 -15.62
N ALA A 15 7.87 9.59 -14.75
CA ALA A 15 7.43 9.81 -13.38
C ALA A 15 8.46 10.63 -12.58
N LEU A 16 9.77 10.38 -12.78
CA LEU A 16 10.86 11.16 -12.19
C LEU A 16 10.88 12.62 -12.66
N LEU A 17 10.62 12.87 -13.94
CA LEU A 17 10.60 14.21 -14.51
C LEU A 17 9.31 14.99 -14.22
N THR A 18 8.16 14.33 -14.29
CA THR A 18 6.84 14.98 -14.16
C THR A 18 6.28 14.96 -12.74
N ARG A 19 6.88 14.15 -11.84
CA ARG A 19 6.34 13.84 -10.51
C ARG A 19 4.87 13.35 -10.54
N LYS A 20 4.43 12.84 -11.69
CA LYS A 20 3.12 12.22 -11.89
C LYS A 20 3.33 10.71 -11.97
N LEU A 21 2.61 9.98 -11.13
CA LEU A 21 2.68 8.52 -11.06
C LEU A 21 1.28 7.95 -11.20
N ILE A 22 1.11 7.01 -12.12
CA ILE A 22 -0.15 6.28 -12.30
C ILE A 22 0.15 4.84 -11.95
N ILE A 23 -0.52 4.32 -10.92
CA ILE A 23 -0.40 2.93 -10.47
C ILE A 23 -1.75 2.27 -10.66
N GLU A 24 -1.76 1.12 -11.33
CA GLU A 24 -2.96 0.29 -11.42
C GLU A 24 -2.95 -0.72 -10.27
N SER A 25 -3.94 -0.66 -9.38
CA SER A 25 -4.17 -1.65 -8.33
C SER A 25 -5.62 -2.09 -8.41
N ASP A 26 -5.86 -3.41 -8.46
CA ASP A 26 -7.19 -4.02 -8.56
C ASP A 26 -8.04 -3.46 -9.72
N SER A 27 -7.43 -3.22 -10.88
CA SER A 27 -8.06 -2.61 -12.07
C SER A 27 -8.50 -1.15 -11.88
N ILE A 28 -8.05 -0.49 -10.81
CA ILE A 28 -8.31 0.92 -10.54
C ILE A 28 -7.02 1.72 -10.78
N PRO A 29 -7.04 2.73 -11.67
CA PRO A 29 -5.89 3.62 -11.85
C PRO A 29 -5.85 4.67 -10.75
N TYR A 30 -4.81 4.61 -9.92
CA TYR A 30 -4.50 5.61 -8.91
C TYR A 30 -3.53 6.64 -9.47
N GLU A 31 -4.00 7.88 -9.62
CA GLU A 31 -3.19 8.99 -10.12
C GLU A 31 -2.63 9.84 -8.97
N PHE A 32 -1.32 9.81 -8.78
CA PHE A 32 -0.61 10.66 -7.85
C PHE A 32 0.04 11.82 -8.59
N HIS A 33 -0.23 13.04 -8.13
CA HIS A 33 0.35 14.26 -8.66
C HIS A 33 1.30 14.87 -7.61
N GLN A 34 2.44 15.42 -8.06
CA GLN A 34 3.43 16.08 -7.22
C GLN A 34 4.04 15.16 -6.14
N VAL A 35 4.34 13.92 -6.49
CA VAL A 35 4.95 12.95 -5.56
C VAL A 35 6.35 13.40 -5.15
N PRO A 36 6.69 13.42 -3.85
CA PRO A 36 8.03 13.77 -3.39
C PRO A 36 9.05 12.72 -3.86
N LEU A 37 10.28 13.17 -4.12
CA LEU A 37 11.35 12.33 -4.69
C LEU A 37 11.64 11.09 -3.83
N LYS A 38 11.56 11.19 -2.50
CA LYS A 38 11.75 10.06 -1.57
C LYS A 38 10.77 8.91 -1.84
N LYS A 39 9.49 9.22 -2.05
CA LYS A 39 8.44 8.24 -2.34
C LYS A 39 8.61 7.63 -3.73
N LEU A 40 9.05 8.44 -4.68
CA LEU A 40 9.27 7.98 -6.05
C LEU A 40 10.50 7.06 -6.18
N MET A 41 11.58 7.38 -5.45
CA MET A 41 12.73 6.48 -5.35
C MET A 41 12.35 5.15 -4.68
N ASN A 42 11.54 5.20 -3.62
CA ASN A 42 11.03 3.99 -2.98
C ASN A 42 10.19 3.14 -3.95
N TRP A 43 9.30 3.78 -4.71
CA TRP A 43 8.52 3.09 -5.76
C TRP A 43 9.42 2.40 -6.80
N LEU A 44 10.47 3.09 -7.28
CA LEU A 44 11.41 2.50 -8.24
C LEU A 44 12.18 1.31 -7.64
N LEU A 45 12.60 1.40 -6.38
CA LEU A 45 13.23 0.30 -5.65
C LEU A 45 12.29 -0.90 -5.50
N VAL A 46 11.00 -0.65 -5.24
CA VAL A 46 9.99 -1.71 -5.13
C VAL A 46 9.72 -2.36 -6.49
N GLU A 47 9.49 -1.58 -7.55
CA GLU A 47 9.28 -2.13 -8.91
C GLU A 47 10.47 -2.96 -9.39
N THR A 48 11.70 -2.49 -9.14
CA THR A 48 12.91 -3.24 -9.47
C THR A 48 13.05 -4.50 -8.61
N SER A 49 12.71 -4.43 -7.32
CA SER A 49 12.64 -5.60 -6.44
C SER A 49 11.62 -6.63 -6.92
N VAL A 50 10.44 -6.22 -7.38
CA VAL A 50 9.42 -7.15 -7.93
C VAL A 50 9.95 -7.85 -9.19
N PHE A 51 10.69 -7.13 -10.03
CA PHE A 51 11.29 -7.70 -11.24
C PHE A 51 12.44 -8.68 -10.94
N VAL A 52 13.35 -8.31 -10.02
CA VAL A 52 14.53 -9.12 -9.66
C VAL A 52 14.16 -10.28 -8.72
N LYS A 53 13.05 -10.18 -7.99
CA LYS A 53 12.59 -11.17 -7.00
C LYS A 53 13.69 -11.57 -5.98
N PRO A 54 14.33 -10.61 -5.31
CA PRO A 54 15.31 -10.91 -4.27
C PRO A 54 14.64 -11.61 -3.08
N THR A 55 15.43 -12.27 -2.24
CA THR A 55 14.95 -12.93 -1.00
C THR A 55 14.42 -11.95 0.03
N LYS A 56 14.81 -10.67 -0.04
CA LYS A 56 14.33 -9.58 0.80
C LYS A 56 13.99 -8.36 -0.07
N PRO A 57 12.85 -7.70 0.15
CA PRO A 57 12.49 -6.50 -0.59
C PRO A 57 13.47 -5.36 -0.31
N TRP A 58 13.85 -4.61 -1.34
CA TRP A 58 14.79 -3.48 -1.22
C TRP A 58 14.13 -2.14 -0.86
N GLY A 59 12.81 -2.06 -1.02
CA GLY A 59 12.03 -0.86 -0.71
C GLY A 59 11.02 -1.09 0.41
N TRP A 60 10.52 0.02 0.93
CA TRP A 60 9.43 0.06 1.90
C TRP A 60 8.07 -0.11 1.23
N PRO A 61 7.02 -0.51 1.98
CA PRO A 61 5.67 -0.64 1.43
C PRO A 61 5.22 0.67 0.76
N THR A 62 4.72 0.57 -0.47
CA THR A 62 4.14 1.71 -1.21
C THR A 62 2.66 1.90 -0.87
N HIS A 63 1.99 0.85 -0.41
CA HIS A 63 0.59 0.82 -0.04
C HIS A 63 0.44 0.22 1.35
N LEU A 64 -0.39 0.85 2.17
CA LEU A 64 -0.71 0.37 3.51
C LEU A 64 -2.23 0.32 3.66
N GLN A 65 -2.71 -0.83 4.12
CA GLN A 65 -4.07 -1.05 4.58
C GLN A 65 -4.02 -1.35 6.09
N VAL A 66 -4.70 -0.55 6.90
CA VAL A 66 -4.79 -0.78 8.35
C VAL A 66 -6.25 -0.88 8.75
N GLU A 67 -6.58 -1.94 9.48
CA GLU A 67 -7.86 -2.14 10.15
C GLU A 67 -7.68 -1.85 11.65
N PRO A 68 -8.07 -0.66 12.15
CA PRO A 68 -7.83 -0.27 13.53
C PRO A 68 -8.71 -1.05 14.52
N THR A 69 -9.80 -1.65 14.07
CA THR A 69 -10.68 -2.49 14.88
C THR A 69 -11.06 -3.74 14.11
N ALA A 70 -11.10 -4.87 14.82
CA ALA A 70 -11.65 -6.11 14.29
C ALA A 70 -13.14 -6.29 14.63
N LEU A 71 -13.77 -5.27 15.24
CA LEU A 71 -15.19 -5.31 15.61
C LEU A 71 -16.04 -4.81 14.44
N CYS A 72 -17.09 -5.56 14.12
CA CYS A 72 -18.10 -5.19 13.14
C CYS A 72 -19.48 -5.48 13.71
N ASN A 73 -20.43 -4.56 13.53
CA ASN A 73 -21.82 -4.71 13.96
C ASN A 73 -22.68 -5.53 12.97
N LEU A 74 -22.11 -5.92 11.82
CA LEU A 74 -22.76 -6.71 10.79
C LEU A 74 -22.34 -8.18 10.89
N HIS A 75 -23.28 -9.09 10.70
CA HIS A 75 -23.06 -10.54 10.72
C HIS A 75 -23.08 -11.14 9.32
N CYS A 76 -22.15 -10.72 8.48
CA CYS A 76 -22.05 -11.19 7.10
C CYS A 76 -21.61 -12.67 7.05
N THR A 77 -22.37 -13.52 6.34
CA THR A 77 -22.12 -14.97 6.22
C THR A 77 -20.75 -15.32 5.62
N PHE A 78 -20.19 -14.42 4.81
CA PHE A 78 -18.89 -14.62 4.16
C PHE A 78 -17.72 -13.96 4.92
N CYS A 79 -17.99 -13.26 6.03
CA CYS A 79 -16.95 -12.58 6.77
C CYS A 79 -16.29 -13.54 7.78
N PRO A 80 -14.98 -13.79 7.68
CA PRO A 80 -14.30 -14.72 8.59
C PRO A 80 -14.21 -14.18 10.03
N VAL A 81 -14.42 -12.86 10.24
CA VAL A 81 -14.45 -12.24 11.57
C VAL A 81 -15.60 -12.77 12.41
N THR A 82 -16.75 -13.05 11.79
CA THR A 82 -17.98 -13.48 12.49
C THR A 82 -18.18 -14.99 12.49
N THR A 83 -17.57 -15.71 11.54
CA THR A 83 -17.88 -17.13 11.27
C THR A 83 -16.83 -18.13 11.75
N GLY A 84 -15.61 -17.72 12.12
CA GLY A 84 -14.61 -18.75 12.49
C GLY A 84 -13.21 -18.30 12.86
N MET A 85 -12.98 -17.03 13.22
CA MET A 85 -11.67 -16.62 13.72
C MET A 85 -11.59 -16.79 15.24
N GLU A 86 -10.69 -17.68 15.70
CA GLU A 86 -10.42 -17.93 17.12
C GLU A 86 -9.53 -16.88 17.80
N ARG A 87 -9.05 -15.89 17.03
CA ARG A 87 -8.20 -14.81 17.56
C ARG A 87 -9.01 -13.81 18.37
N THR A 88 -8.39 -13.27 19.42
CA THR A 88 -8.98 -12.20 20.22
C THR A 88 -9.31 -11.00 19.35
N THR A 89 -10.57 -10.56 19.38
CA THR A 89 -11.02 -9.33 18.73
C THR A 89 -10.79 -8.14 19.65
N GLY A 90 -10.51 -6.98 19.06
CA GLY A 90 -10.24 -5.77 19.82
C GLY A 90 -9.85 -4.59 18.93
N CYS A 91 -9.53 -3.49 19.60
CA CYS A 91 -9.07 -2.27 18.97
C CYS A 91 -7.55 -2.18 19.07
N MET A 92 -6.91 -1.75 17.99
CA MET A 92 -5.50 -1.40 17.96
C MET A 92 -5.25 -0.18 18.84
N ASN A 93 -4.21 -0.23 19.67
CA ASN A 93 -3.78 0.95 20.42
C ASN A 93 -3.36 2.06 19.46
N PHE A 94 -3.80 3.30 19.72
CA PHE A 94 -3.43 4.48 18.94
C PHE A 94 -1.92 4.67 18.86
N GLU A 95 -1.16 4.37 19.91
CA GLU A 95 0.29 4.48 19.89
C GLU A 95 0.94 3.51 18.88
N THR A 96 0.42 2.28 18.78
CA THR A 96 0.88 1.30 17.79
C THR A 96 0.57 1.77 16.37
N PHE A 97 -0.65 2.27 16.16
CA PHE A 97 -1.04 2.86 14.89
C PHE A 97 -0.13 4.04 14.50
N LYS A 98 0.08 4.96 15.45
CA LYS A 98 0.95 6.13 15.25
C LYS A 98 2.37 5.70 14.92
N LYS A 99 2.94 4.77 15.69
CA LYS A 99 4.28 4.23 15.44
C LYS A 99 4.41 3.64 14.04
N ALA A 100 3.42 2.85 13.60
CA ALA A 100 3.42 2.31 12.24
C ALA A 100 3.39 3.43 11.20
N ILE A 101 2.52 4.43 11.33
CA ILE A 101 2.47 5.55 10.39
C ILE A 101 3.75 6.40 10.41
N ASP A 102 4.33 6.64 11.58
CA ASP A 102 5.57 7.41 11.72
C ASP A 102 6.76 6.68 11.05
N GLU A 103 6.80 5.34 11.11
CA GLU A 103 7.86 4.53 10.50
C GLU A 103 7.76 4.46 8.97
N ILE A 104 6.55 4.24 8.42
CA ILE A 104 6.39 3.99 6.97
C ILE A 104 5.72 5.12 6.19
N GLY A 105 5.13 6.12 6.84
CA GLY A 105 4.35 7.20 6.20
C GLY A 105 5.10 7.99 5.14
N ASP A 106 6.41 8.15 5.33
CA ASP A 106 7.30 8.82 4.38
C ASP A 106 7.49 8.07 3.06
N TYR A 107 7.16 6.78 3.01
CA TYR A 107 7.34 5.90 1.86
C TYR A 107 6.02 5.54 1.17
N LEU A 108 4.88 5.77 1.83
CA LEU A 108 3.56 5.43 1.35
C LEU A 108 3.08 6.38 0.23
N LEU A 109 2.62 5.79 -0.86
CA LEU A 109 1.92 6.46 -1.95
C LEU A 109 0.42 6.51 -1.68
N SER A 110 -0.15 5.40 -1.20
CA SER A 110 -1.55 5.31 -0.83
C SER A 110 -1.73 4.76 0.59
N ARG A 111 -2.67 5.33 1.33
CA ARG A 111 -3.12 4.84 2.63
C ARG A 111 -4.60 4.53 2.53
N PHE A 112 -4.94 3.25 2.60
CA PHE A 112 -6.32 2.79 2.70
C PHE A 112 -6.61 2.40 4.15
N GLY A 113 -7.71 2.92 4.70
CA GLY A 113 -8.32 2.31 5.88
C GLY A 113 -9.50 1.50 5.38
N THR A 114 -9.42 0.17 5.45
CA THR A 114 -10.63 -0.64 5.35
C THR A 114 -11.17 -0.79 6.75
N GLY A 115 -12.32 -0.18 6.96
CA GLY A 115 -13.07 -0.28 8.19
C GLY A 115 -14.32 0.54 8.01
N GLU A 116 -15.48 -0.09 8.09
CA GLU A 116 -16.71 0.63 8.40
C GLU A 116 -16.62 1.06 9.87
N SER A 117 -15.77 2.05 10.13
CA SER A 117 -15.58 2.65 11.44
C SER A 117 -16.70 3.64 11.69
N LEU A 118 -17.85 3.12 12.13
CA LEU A 118 -18.92 3.89 12.78
C LEU A 118 -18.79 3.88 14.31
N PHE A 119 -17.60 3.55 14.84
CA PHE A 119 -17.23 3.61 16.24
C PHE A 119 -15.86 4.27 16.41
#